data_AF-S4PVH2-F1
#
_entry.id   AF-S4PVH2-F1
#
_cell.length_a   1.000
_cell.length_b   1.000
_cell.length_c   1.000
_cell.angle_alpha   90.00
_cell.angle_beta   90.00
_cell.angle_gamma   90.00
#
_symmetry.space_group_name_H-M   'P 1'
#
loop_
_entity.id
_entity.type
_entity.pdbx_description
1 polymer ?
#
loop_
_entity_poly.entity_id
_entity_poly.type
_entity_poly.pdbx_seq_one_letter_code
_entity_poly.pdbx_strand_id
1 'polypeptide(L)' 'MTEPSHVPPYWALKIVASPPLERKAPVPVVDVWEQRFPQPASDYLAFRRRINEDFVSLENVIVKQNECAVDGTVKVK' A
#
# COMPACT_ATOMS: atom_id res chain seq x y z
N MET A 1 4.71 51.55 25.18
CA MET A 1 4.90 50.50 24.15
C MET A 1 6.19 50.82 23.44
N THR A 2 7.26 50.07 23.73
CA THR A 2 8.65 50.43 23.38
C THR A 2 9.30 49.33 22.53
N GLU A 3 8.52 48.68 21.66
CA GLU A 3 9.04 47.63 20.77
C GLU A 3 9.14 48.12 19.32
N PRO A 4 10.31 47.95 18.65
CA PRO A 4 10.50 48.35 17.26
C PRO A 4 9.65 47.50 16.29
N SER A 5 8.90 48.15 15.39
CA SER A 5 8.00 47.48 14.43
C SER A 5 8.71 46.60 13.39
N HIS A 6 10.04 46.72 13.25
CA HIS A 6 10.81 46.02 12.21
C HIS A 6 11.29 44.62 12.65
N VAL A 7 11.06 44.22 13.90
CA VAL A 7 11.39 42.88 14.37
C VAL A 7 10.12 42.11 14.73
N PRO A 8 10.07 40.80 14.44
CA PRO A 8 8.97 39.99 14.92
C PRO A 8 8.96 40.06 16.44
N PRO A 9 7.78 40.17 17.05
CA PRO A 9 7.64 40.36 18.49
C PRO A 9 8.27 39.19 19.26
N TYR A 10 8.74 39.43 20.48
CA TYR A 10 9.50 38.45 21.26
C TYR A 10 8.78 37.10 21.45
N TRP A 11 7.45 37.06 21.40
CA TRP A 11 6.67 35.83 21.47
C TRP A 11 6.84 34.95 20.21
N ALA A 12 7.08 35.54 19.03
CA ALA A 12 7.28 34.80 17.79
C ALA A 12 8.57 33.98 17.82
N LEU A 13 9.63 34.48 18.46
CA LEU A 13 10.89 33.74 18.65
C LEU A 13 10.73 32.50 19.52
N LYS A 14 9.76 32.49 20.45
CA LYS A 14 9.46 31.30 21.27
C LYS A 14 8.71 30.21 20.49
N ILE A 15 8.07 30.56 19.37
CA ILE A 15 7.32 29.64 18.51
C ILE A 15 8.21 29.05 17.41
N VAL A 16 9.33 29.70 17.08
CA VAL A 16 10.28 29.27 16.04
C VAL A 16 11.17 28.08 16.48
N ALA A 17 10.95 27.53 17.68
CA ALA A 17 11.34 26.14 17.98
C ALA A 17 10.41 25.16 17.24
N SER A 18 10.28 25.33 15.92
CA SER A 18 9.70 24.30 15.07
C SER A 18 10.58 23.06 15.25
N PRO A 19 10.02 21.89 15.61
CA PRO A 19 10.80 20.67 15.58
C PRO A 19 11.42 20.56 14.18
N PRO A 20 12.65 20.01 14.05
CA PRO A 20 13.19 19.69 12.75
C PRO A 20 12.09 18.98 11.99
N LEU A 21 11.70 19.52 10.84
CA LEU A 21 10.79 18.85 9.94
C LEU A 21 11.47 17.50 9.69
N GLU A 22 11.03 16.44 10.37
CA GLU A 22 11.46 15.09 10.06
C GLU A 22 11.05 14.92 8.62
N ARG A 23 11.98 15.20 7.72
CA ARG A 23 11.88 14.89 6.31
C ARG A 23 11.86 13.38 6.32
N LYS A 24 10.66 12.80 6.50
CA LYS A 24 10.38 11.42 6.21
C LYS A 24 11.01 11.23 4.84
N ALA A 25 12.07 10.43 4.77
CA ALA A 25 12.70 10.12 3.50
C ALA A 25 11.56 9.77 2.53
N PRO A 26 11.55 10.28 1.29
CA PRO A 26 10.51 9.94 0.35
C PRO A 26 10.44 8.42 0.35
N VAL A 27 9.32 7.87 0.81
CA VAL A 27 9.10 6.43 0.79
C VAL A 27 9.32 6.07 -0.67
N PRO A 28 10.32 5.23 -0.99
CA PRO A 28 10.52 4.86 -2.38
C PRO A 28 9.18 4.35 -2.85
N VAL A 29 8.64 4.97 -3.90
CA VAL A 29 7.44 4.50 -4.56
C VAL A 29 7.89 3.23 -5.27
N VAL A 30 8.03 2.16 -4.49
CA VAL A 30 8.14 0.81 -5.03
C VAL A 30 6.82 0.63 -5.76
N ASP A 31 6.89 0.33 -7.04
CA ASP A 31 5.70 0.06 -7.84
C ASP A 31 5.03 -1.18 -7.23
N VAL A 32 4.04 -0.98 -6.35
CA VAL A 32 3.39 -2.06 -5.60
C VAL A 32 2.27 -2.60 -6.46
N TRP A 33 2.51 -3.77 -7.03
CA TRP A 33 1.50 -4.49 -7.80
C TRP A 33 0.48 -5.09 -6.82
N GLU A 34 -0.79 -4.75 -7.02
CA GLU A 34 -1.91 -5.25 -6.23
C GLU A 34 -2.89 -6.05 -7.09
N GLN A 35 -3.52 -7.05 -6.48
CA GLN A 35 -4.57 -7.83 -7.14
C GLN A 35 -5.91 -7.12 -7.00
N ARG A 36 -6.63 -7.00 -8.13
CA ARG A 36 -7.93 -6.30 -8.21
C ARG A 36 -9.13 -7.24 -8.12
N PHE A 37 -8.90 -8.51 -7.80
CA PHE A 37 -9.93 -9.54 -7.67
C PHE A 37 -9.74 -10.33 -6.37
N PRO A 38 -10.83 -10.84 -5.75
CA PRO A 38 -10.71 -11.71 -4.59
C PRO A 38 -10.08 -13.05 -5.00
N GLN A 39 -9.33 -13.66 -4.09
CA GLN A 39 -8.74 -14.98 -4.31
C GLN A 39 -9.85 -15.99 -4.63
N PRO A 40 -9.84 -16.68 -5.79
CA PRO A 40 -10.90 -17.62 -6.15
C PRO A 40 -11.14 -18.70 -5.11
N ALA A 41 -10.08 -19.20 -4.46
CA ALA A 41 -10.18 -20.19 -3.38
C ALA A 41 -10.89 -19.67 -2.11
N SER A 42 -11.05 -18.34 -1.95
CA SER A 42 -11.76 -17.75 -0.82
C SER A 42 -13.26 -18.08 -0.82
N ASP A 43 -13.87 -18.27 -1.99
CA ASP A 43 -15.24 -18.76 -2.14
C ASP A 43 -15.20 -20.24 -2.55
N TYR A 44 -15.17 -21.11 -1.54
CA TYR A 44 -15.10 -22.55 -1.74
C TYR A 44 -16.27 -23.10 -2.57
N LEU A 45 -17.49 -22.58 -2.40
CA LEU A 45 -18.66 -23.09 -3.10
C LEU A 45 -18.60 -22.73 -4.59
N ALA A 46 -18.29 -21.48 -4.91
CA ALA A 46 -18.13 -21.05 -6.30
C ALA A 46 -16.93 -21.73 -6.97
N PHE A 47 -15.80 -21.84 -6.27
CA PHE A 47 -14.60 -22.52 -6.76
C PHE A 47 -14.84 -24.00 -7.04
N ARG A 48 -15.47 -24.72 -6.10
CA ARG A 48 -15.82 -26.14 -6.30
C ARG A 48 -16.83 -26.34 -7.42
N ARG A 49 -17.76 -25.40 -7.61
CA ARG A 49 -18.70 -25.45 -8.74
C ARG A 49 -17.95 -25.35 -10.07
N ARG A 50 -17.09 -24.34 -10.24
CA ARG A 50 -16.24 -24.17 -11.44
C ARG A 50 -15.39 -25.40 -11.74
N ILE A 51 -14.74 -25.99 -10.74
CA ILE A 51 -13.92 -27.20 -10.98
C ILE A 51 -14.77 -28.37 -11.47
N ASN A 52 -16.01 -28.50 -11.01
CA ASN A 52 -16.88 -29.58 -11.45
C ASN A 52 -17.50 -29.35 -12.83
N GLU A 53 -17.77 -28.09 -13.17
CA GLU A 53 -18.38 -27.69 -14.45
C GLU A 53 -17.33 -27.54 -15.57
N ASP A 54 -16.27 -26.79 -15.30
CA ASP A 54 -15.25 -26.39 -16.28
C ASP A 54 -14.00 -27.29 -16.26
N PHE A 55 -13.90 -28.22 -15.30
CA PHE A 55 -12.73 -29.11 -15.06
C PHE A 55 -11.41 -28.39 -14.74
N VAL A 56 -11.41 -27.06 -14.72
CA VAL A 56 -10.25 -26.24 -14.39
C VAL A 56 -10.70 -24.97 -13.66
N SER A 57 -9.96 -24.58 -12.62
CA SER A 57 -10.15 -23.29 -11.97
C SER A 57 -8.84 -22.75 -11.41
N LEU A 58 -8.60 -21.46 -11.59
CA LEU A 58 -7.57 -20.72 -10.86
C LEU A 58 -7.91 -20.78 -9.37
N GLU A 59 -6.91 -21.08 -8.53
CA GLU A 59 -7.07 -21.27 -7.09
C GLU A 59 -6.53 -20.06 -6.34
N ASN A 60 -5.21 -19.83 -6.42
CA ASN A 60 -4.55 -18.72 -5.75
C ASN A 60 -3.66 -17.95 -6.71
N VAL A 61 -3.46 -16.66 -6.42
CA VAL A 61 -2.47 -15.79 -7.07
C VAL A 61 -1.68 -15.07 -6.00
N ILE A 62 -0.35 -15.00 -6.15
CA ILE A 62 0.58 -14.35 -5.25
C ILE A 62 1.45 -13.41 -6.08
N VAL A 63 1.45 -12.13 -5.73
CA VAL A 63 2.34 -11.14 -6.34
C VAL A 63 3.61 -11.07 -5.51
N LYS A 64 4.76 -11.31 -6.14
CA LYS A 64 6.08 -11.19 -5.51
C LYS A 64 6.75 -9.90 -5.96
N GLN A 65 6.55 -8.81 -5.20
CA GLN A 65 7.06 -7.48 -5.60
C GLN A 65 8.58 -7.45 -5.75
N ASN A 66 9.32 -8.17 -4.89
CA ASN A 66 10.79 -8.20 -4.93
C ASN A 66 11.36 -8.92 -6.17
N GLU A 67 10.61 -9.87 -6.70
CA GLU A 67 11.02 -10.71 -7.85
C GLU A 67 10.43 -10.21 -9.16
N CYS A 68 9.59 -9.16 -9.13
CA CYS A 68 8.80 -8.69 -10.28
C CYS A 68 8.05 -9.85 -10.97
N ALA A 69 7.48 -10.75 -10.16
CA ALA A 69 6.86 -11.99 -10.63
C ALA A 69 5.46 -12.18 -10.04
N VAL A 70 4.63 -12.93 -10.75
CA VAL A 70 3.30 -13.34 -10.30
C VAL A 70 3.21 -14.86 -10.38
N ASP A 71 2.98 -15.48 -9.23
CA ASP A 71 2.79 -16.93 -9.12
C ASP A 71 1.31 -17.22 -8.95
N GLY A 72 0.82 -18.31 -9.53
CA GLY A 72 -0.55 -18.76 -9.33
C GLY A 72 -0.68 -20.26 -9.43
N THR A 73 -1.60 -20.82 -8.65
CA THR A 73 -1.94 -22.25 -8.72
C THR A 73 -3.26 -22.43 -9.45
N VAL A 74 -3.29 -23.40 -10.36
CA VAL A 74 -4.49 -23.77 -11.10
C VAL A 74 -4.83 -25.21 -10.72
N LYS A 75 -6.08 -25.42 -10.30
CA LYS A 75 -6.60 -26.74 -10.00
C LYS A 75 -7.30 -27.30 -11.22
N VAL A 76 -6.94 -28.52 -11.61
CA VAL A 76 -7.56 -29.28 -12.71
C VAL A 76 -8.16 -30.55 -12.13
N LYS A 77 -9.31 -30.97 -12.68
CA LYS A 77 -10.03 -32.18 -12.28
C LYS A 77 -9.75 -33.34 -13.23
#